data_AF-A0A6H1ZAK0-F1
#
_entry.id   AF-A0A6H1ZAK0-F1
#
_cell.length_a   1.000
_cell.length_b   1.000
_cell.length_c   1.000
_cell.angle_alpha   90.00
_cell.angle_beta   90.00
_cell.angle_gamma   90.00
#
_symmetry.space_group_name_H-M   'P 1'
#
loop_
_entity.id
_entity.type
_entity.pdbx_description
1 polymer ?
#
loop_
_entity_poly.entity_id
_entity_poly.type
_entity_poly.pdbx_seq_one_letter_code
_entity_poly.pdbx_strand_id
1 'polypeptide(L)'
;MVTIRYSHYWPPLLGPNCSRVVDGICVARMASGLRWQDWVGRAAACPPEWAFGTRVILDGTEWTCQDRGGKIQFVDGLPWIDFLTDAPTYRYGELVDVEVVFLWTKK
;
A
#
# COMPACT_ATOMS: atom_id res chain seq x y z
N MET A 1 -16.43 -7.41 -1.04
CA MET A 1 -15.27 -7.89 -0.27
C MET A 1 -14.26 -8.50 -1.21
N VAL A 2 -12.98 -8.29 -0.95
CA VAL A 2 -11.85 -8.91 -1.65
C VAL A 2 -10.91 -9.46 -0.59
N THR A 3 -10.53 -10.73 -0.69
CA THR A 3 -9.48 -11.32 0.16
C THR A 3 -8.11 -10.90 -0.37
N ILE A 4 -7.28 -10.31 0.48
CA ILE A 4 -5.92 -9.86 0.16
C ILE A 4 -4.88 -10.65 0.96
N ARG A 5 -3.62 -10.60 0.52
CA ARG A 5 -2.47 -10.89 1.39
C ARG A 5 -1.98 -9.58 2.02
N TYR A 6 -1.99 -9.54 3.33
CA TYR A 6 -1.60 -8.36 4.10
C TYR A 6 -0.07 -8.22 4.19
N SER A 7 0.43 -7.00 4.00
CA SER A 7 1.78 -6.61 4.44
C SER A 7 1.79 -5.15 4.90
N HIS A 8 2.92 -4.70 5.44
CA HIS A 8 3.13 -3.29 5.74
C HIS A 8 4.55 -2.90 5.38
N TYR A 9 4.75 -1.61 5.13
CA TYR A 9 6.07 -1.03 4.93
C TYR A 9 6.21 0.25 5.73
N TRP A 10 7.43 0.49 6.20
CA TRP A 10 7.78 1.67 6.95
C TRP A 10 9.06 2.29 6.39
N PRO A 11 8.96 3.36 5.59
CA PRO A 11 10.11 3.97 4.91
C PRO A 11 11.30 4.33 5.81
N PRO A 12 11.13 4.75 7.08
CA PRO A 12 12.23 4.95 8.01
C PRO A 12 13.08 3.70 8.33
N LEU A 13 12.59 2.49 8.06
CA LEU A 13 13.41 1.27 8.17
C LEU A 13 14.37 1.08 6.99
N LEU A 14 14.33 1.97 5.99
CA LEU A 14 15.17 1.94 4.79
C LEU A 14 15.12 0.58 4.08
N GLY A 15 16.17 0.25 3.32
CA GLY A 15 16.29 -1.01 2.60
C GLY A 15 15.11 -1.21 1.64
N PRO A 16 14.42 -2.37 1.68
CA PRO A 16 13.27 -2.63 0.82
C PRO A 16 12.12 -1.62 0.96
N ASN A 17 12.04 -0.89 2.08
CA ASN A 17 10.98 0.09 2.35
C ASN A 17 11.24 1.46 1.70
N CYS A 18 12.42 1.68 1.11
CA CYS A 18 12.79 2.98 0.55
C CYS A 18 13.67 2.87 -0.70
N SER A 19 13.21 3.45 -1.81
CA SER A 19 13.94 3.45 -3.09
C SER A 19 15.01 4.54 -3.21
N ARG A 20 15.00 5.56 -2.34
CA ARG A 20 15.96 6.67 -2.37
C ARG A 20 16.24 7.21 -0.98
N VAL A 21 17.50 7.09 -0.57
CA VAL A 21 17.98 7.54 0.73
C VAL A 21 18.96 8.70 0.54
N VAL A 22 18.83 9.75 1.34
CA VAL A 22 19.78 10.87 1.43
C VAL A 22 20.02 11.12 2.92
N ASP A 23 21.30 11.17 3.31
CA ASP A 23 21.72 11.38 4.70
C ASP A 23 21.04 10.44 5.72
N GLY A 24 20.87 9.17 5.33
CA GLY A 24 20.22 8.15 6.17
C GLY A 24 18.70 8.26 6.28
N ILE A 25 18.07 9.18 5.55
CA ILE A 25 16.63 9.42 5.57
C ILE A 25 16.01 9.00 4.25
N CYS A 26 14.86 8.32 4.30
CA CYS A 26 14.09 8.04 3.11
C CYS A 26 13.46 9.31 2.53
N VAL A 27 13.94 9.72 1.35
CA VAL A 27 13.42 10.89 0.61
C VAL A 27 12.63 10.50 -0.64
N ALA A 28 12.41 9.21 -0.85
CA ALA A 28 11.61 8.70 -1.95
C ALA A 28 10.19 9.28 -1.93
N ARG A 29 9.62 9.46 -3.12
CA ARG A 29 8.18 9.68 -3.28
C ARG A 29 7.50 8.34 -3.47
N MET A 30 6.23 8.25 -3.08
CA MET A 30 5.39 7.13 -3.49
C MET A 30 5.25 7.15 -5.02
N ALA A 31 4.86 6.04 -5.61
CA ALA A 31 4.72 5.92 -7.07
C ALA A 31 3.72 6.93 -7.68
N SER A 32 2.76 7.44 -6.90
CA SER A 32 1.89 8.57 -7.27
C SER A 32 2.59 9.93 -7.38
N GLY A 33 3.84 10.06 -6.90
CA GLY A 33 4.60 11.30 -6.79
C GLY A 33 4.41 12.04 -5.45
N LEU A 34 3.46 11.61 -4.62
CA LEU A 34 3.17 12.20 -3.32
C LEU A 34 4.23 11.84 -2.26
N ARG A 35 4.34 12.65 -1.20
CA ARG A 35 5.20 12.37 -0.05
C ARG A 35 4.55 11.30 0.83
N TRP A 36 5.27 10.23 1.16
CA TRP A 36 4.76 9.20 2.06
C TRP A 36 4.49 9.75 3.47
N GLN A 37 5.29 10.73 3.92
CA GLN A 37 5.15 11.36 5.24
C GLN A 37 3.76 11.97 5.45
N ASP A 38 3.16 12.50 4.37
CA ASP A 38 1.83 13.12 4.42
C ASP A 38 0.70 12.08 4.36
N TRP A 39 1.00 10.79 4.31
CA TRP A 39 0.05 9.70 4.04
C TRP A 39 0.18 8.49 4.97
N VAL A 40 1.01 8.56 6.01
CA VAL A 40 1.10 7.51 7.03
C VAL A 40 -0.29 7.22 7.62
N GLY A 41 -0.65 5.94 7.70
CA GLY A 41 -1.96 5.47 8.14
C GLY A 41 -3.10 5.71 7.13
N ARG A 42 -2.79 6.13 5.90
CA ARG A 42 -3.78 6.50 4.87
C ARG A 42 -3.45 6.01 3.47
N ALA A 43 -2.17 5.73 3.16
CA ALA A 43 -1.78 5.18 1.86
C ALA A 43 -1.41 3.70 1.95
N ALA A 44 -1.59 3.01 0.84
CA ALA A 44 -1.06 1.67 0.64
C ALA A 44 -0.35 1.59 -0.72
N ALA A 45 0.62 0.68 -0.81
CA ALA A 45 1.05 0.14 -2.08
C ALA A 45 0.04 -0.93 -2.50
N CYS A 46 -0.42 -0.84 -3.76
CA CYS A 46 -1.40 -1.76 -4.33
C CYS A 46 -0.88 -2.35 -5.64
N PRO A 47 -1.44 -3.48 -6.11
CA PRO A 47 -1.10 -4.05 -7.42
C PRO A 47 -1.34 -3.04 -8.55
N PRO A 48 -0.55 -3.11 -9.64
CA PRO A 48 -0.66 -2.17 -10.75
C PRO A 48 -2.04 -2.17 -11.43
N GLU A 49 -2.79 -3.28 -11.34
CA GLU A 49 -4.16 -3.41 -11.82
C GLU A 49 -5.15 -2.50 -11.08
N TRP A 50 -4.82 -2.08 -9.85
CA TRP A 50 -5.64 -1.17 -9.07
C TRP A 50 -5.14 0.26 -9.28
N ALA A 51 -5.94 1.07 -9.98
CA ALA A 51 -5.61 2.47 -10.26
C ALA A 51 -5.25 3.24 -8.98
N PHE A 52 -4.37 4.26 -9.10
CA PHE A 52 -4.17 5.20 -8.00
C PHE A 52 -5.49 5.85 -7.61
N GLY A 53 -5.72 6.02 -6.31
CA GLY A 53 -6.98 6.51 -5.78
C GLY A 53 -8.04 5.44 -5.48
N THR A 54 -7.82 4.17 -5.87
CA THR A 54 -8.63 3.05 -5.35
C THR A 54 -8.57 3.03 -3.82
N ARG A 55 -9.74 2.88 -3.17
CA ARG A 55 -9.85 2.85 -1.71
C ARG A 55 -9.93 1.42 -1.22
N VAL A 56 -9.19 1.10 -0.18
CA VAL A 56 -9.15 -0.19 0.52
C VAL A 56 -9.56 0.06 1.96
N ILE A 57 -10.66 -0.53 2.40
CA ILE A 57 -11.19 -0.35 3.75
C ILE A 57 -10.95 -1.64 4.53
N LEU A 58 -10.06 -1.56 5.52
CA LEU A 58 -9.66 -2.65 6.42
C LEU A 58 -10.09 -2.28 7.84
N ASP A 59 -10.95 -3.10 8.46
CA ASP A 59 -11.50 -2.86 9.80
C ASP A 59 -12.11 -1.46 9.99
N GLY A 60 -12.77 -0.94 8.95
CA GLY A 60 -13.34 0.42 8.95
C GLY A 60 -12.33 1.55 8.77
N THR A 61 -11.03 1.24 8.68
CA THR A 61 -9.99 2.20 8.35
C THR A 61 -9.78 2.25 6.84
N GLU A 62 -9.84 3.45 6.28
CA GLU A 62 -9.67 3.65 4.85
C GLU A 62 -8.22 3.94 4.48
N TRP A 63 -7.77 3.22 3.45
CA TRP A 63 -6.46 3.36 2.83
C TRP A 63 -6.64 3.66 1.34
N THR A 64 -5.77 4.48 0.78
CA THR A 64 -5.79 4.84 -0.65
C THR A 64 -4.57 4.28 -1.34
N CYS A 65 -4.78 3.60 -2.47
CA CYS A 65 -3.69 3.15 -3.33
C CYS A 65 -2.94 4.37 -3.88
N GLN A 66 -1.75 4.62 -3.35
CA GLN A 66 -0.88 5.75 -3.75
C GLN A 66 0.54 5.31 -4.09
N ASP A 67 0.90 4.07 -3.79
CA ASP A 67 2.25 3.57 -3.98
C ASP A 67 2.27 2.25 -4.77
N ARG A 68 3.47 1.81 -5.14
CA ARG A 68 3.75 0.54 -5.83
C ARG A 68 5.00 -0.09 -5.25
N GLY A 69 5.04 -1.41 -5.25
CA GLY A 69 6.25 -2.17 -4.91
C GLY A 69 6.42 -3.35 -5.86
N GLY A 70 7.67 -3.74 -6.13
CA GLY A 70 7.97 -4.83 -7.07
C GLY A 70 7.36 -6.19 -6.67
N LYS A 71 7.06 -6.38 -5.39
CA LYS A 71 6.38 -7.59 -4.86
C LYS A 71 4.88 -7.42 -4.63
N ILE A 72 4.36 -6.21 -4.83
CA ILE A 72 2.95 -5.88 -4.59
C ILE A 72 2.20 -6.14 -5.90
N GLN A 73 1.81 -7.40 -6.07
CA GLN A 73 1.25 -7.97 -7.30
C GLN A 73 0.11 -8.94 -6.93
N PHE A 74 -0.66 -9.37 -7.94
CA PHE A 74 -1.48 -10.56 -7.79
C PHE A 74 -0.60 -11.82 -7.84
N VAL A 75 -0.78 -12.70 -6.85
CA VAL A 75 -0.11 -14.01 -6.79
C VAL A 75 -1.19 -15.05 -6.49
N ASP A 76 -1.30 -16.11 -7.27
CA ASP A 76 -2.36 -17.14 -7.13
C ASP A 76 -3.78 -16.56 -7.08
N GLY A 77 -4.04 -15.47 -7.82
CA GLY A 77 -5.34 -14.77 -7.82
C GLY A 77 -5.61 -13.88 -6.61
N LEU A 78 -4.71 -13.81 -5.63
CA LEU A 78 -4.83 -12.95 -4.45
C LEU A 78 -3.91 -11.72 -4.55
N PRO A 79 -4.44 -10.49 -4.39
CA PRO A 79 -3.65 -9.27 -4.37
C PRO A 79 -2.84 -9.14 -3.07
N TRP A 80 -1.57 -8.79 -3.17
CA TRP A 80 -0.79 -8.25 -2.05
C TRP A 80 -1.08 -6.77 -1.86
N ILE A 81 -1.22 -6.32 -0.61
CA ILE A 81 -1.39 -4.92 -0.25
C ILE A 81 -0.42 -4.56 0.86
N ASP A 82 0.37 -3.50 0.65
CA ASP A 82 1.37 -3.02 1.59
C ASP A 82 0.93 -1.72 2.25
N PHE A 83 0.46 -1.81 3.50
CA PHE A 83 -0.07 -0.66 4.21
C PHE A 83 1.07 0.23 4.75
N LEU A 84 1.00 1.55 4.51
CA LEU A 84 2.01 2.50 4.99
C LEU A 84 1.78 2.81 6.48
N THR A 85 2.40 2.01 7.34
CA THR A 85 2.27 2.10 8.80
C THR A 85 3.52 1.57 9.49
N ASP A 86 3.84 2.09 10.67
CA ASP A 86 4.89 1.59 11.56
C ASP A 86 4.39 0.47 12.50
N ALA A 87 3.07 0.34 12.65
CA ALA A 87 2.43 -0.65 13.47
C ALA A 87 1.49 -1.52 12.60
N PRO A 88 1.88 -2.76 12.25
CA PRO A 88 1.01 -3.65 11.49
C PRO A 88 -0.14 -4.19 12.34
N THR A 89 -1.33 -4.24 11.75
CA THR A 89 -2.53 -4.84 12.37
C THR A 89 -2.49 -6.38 12.29
N TYR A 90 -1.96 -6.91 11.19
CA TYR A 90 -1.94 -8.35 10.88
C TYR A 90 -0.52 -8.83 10.57
N ARG A 91 -0.35 -10.16 10.54
CA ARG A 91 0.95 -10.76 10.17
C ARG A 91 1.20 -10.62 8.68
N TYR A 92 2.48 -10.56 8.30
CA TYR A 92 2.88 -10.59 6.90
C TYR A 92 2.34 -11.85 6.20
N GLY A 93 1.65 -11.67 5.08
CA GLY A 93 1.05 -12.73 4.28
C GLY A 93 -0.27 -13.27 4.82
N GLU A 94 -0.78 -12.75 5.94
CA GLU A 94 -2.08 -13.14 6.47
C GLU A 94 -3.19 -12.80 5.46
N LEU A 95 -4.16 -13.72 5.33
CA LEU A 95 -5.31 -13.53 4.46
C LEU A 95 -6.38 -12.76 5.22
N VAL A 96 -6.71 -11.59 4.72
CA VAL A 96 -7.72 -10.71 5.33
C VAL A 96 -8.70 -10.22 4.29
N ASP A 97 -9.95 -10.05 4.69
CA ASP A 97 -11.01 -9.53 3.82
C ASP A 97 -11.12 -8.01 3.96
N VAL A 98 -11.12 -7.32 2.83
CA VAL A 98 -11.27 -5.86 2.77
C VAL A 98 -12.44 -5.46 1.87
N GLU A 99 -13.00 -4.29 2.08
CA GLU A 99 -13.82 -3.62 1.07
C GLU A 99 -12.92 -2.83 0.12
N VAL A 100 -13.21 -2.89 -1.18
CA VAL A 100 -12.45 -2.18 -2.22
C VAL A 100 -13.40 -1.34 -3.04
N VAL A 101 -13.13 -0.04 -3.11
CA VAL A 101 -13.89 0.92 -3.91
C VAL A 101 -13.02 1.38 -5.08
N PHE A 102 -13.30 0.84 -6.25
CA PHE A 102 -12.65 1.24 -7.49
C PHE A 102 -13.20 2.57 -7.98
N LEU A 103 -12.30 3.48 -8.40
CA LEU A 103 -12.71 4.71 -9.06
C LEU A 103 -13.26 4.36 -10.45
N TRP A 104 -14.57 4.58 -10.64
CA TRP A 104 -15.19 4.48 -11.96
C TRP A 104 -14.85 5.73 -12.77
N THR A 105 -14.04 5.59 -13.80
CA THR A 105 -14.04 6.57 -14.89
C THR A 105 -15.29 6.34 -15.72
N LYS A 106 -16.21 7.32 -15.73
CA LYS A 106 -17.25 7.37 -16.78
C LYS A 106 -16.52 7.39 -18.13
N LYS A 107 -16.78 6.38 -18.96
CA LYS A 107 -16.52 6.50 -20.41
C LYS A 107 -17.48 7.50 -21.02
#